data_AF-A0A442GEK7-F1
#
_entry.id   AF-A0A442GEK7-F1
#
_cell.length_a   1.000
_cell.length_b   1.000
_cell.length_c   1.000
_cell.angle_alpha   90.00
_cell.angle_beta   90.00
_cell.angle_gamma   90.00
#
_symmetry.space_group_name_H-M   'P 1'
#
loop_
_entity.id
_entity.type
_entity.pdbx_description
1 polymer ?
#
loop_
_entity_poly.entity_id
_entity_poly.type
_entity_poly.pdbx_seq_one_letter_code
_entity_poly.pdbx_strand_id
1 'polypeptide(L)'
;KLATIMDDAEPDVLAYMTFPKEHRAKLHSTNPIERLNGEIKRRTEVVGIFPNDDAIVRLVGALLLEQNDEWAVQRARYMTLETISQMSDDPLISLPAVAR
;
A
#
# COMPACT_ATOMS: atom_id res chain seq x y z
N LYS A 1 -16.23 27.07 4.45
CA LYS A 1 -16.53 25.63 4.66
C LYS A 1 -15.40 24.75 4.13
N LEU A 2 -15.05 24.80 2.84
CA LEU A 2 -13.90 24.02 2.33
C LEU A 2 -12.56 24.47 2.93
N ALA A 3 -12.30 25.77 3.02
CA ALA A 3 -11.08 26.32 3.63
C ALA A 3 -10.88 25.82 5.06
N THR A 4 -11.91 25.93 5.90
CA THR A 4 -11.90 25.40 7.28
C THR A 4 -11.57 23.91 7.35
N ILE A 5 -12.14 23.09 6.45
CA ILE A 5 -11.83 21.65 6.40
C ILE A 5 -10.35 21.41 6.01
N MET A 6 -9.80 22.25 5.12
CA MET A 6 -8.39 22.15 4.74
C MET A 6 -7.45 22.58 5.88
N ASP A 7 -7.80 23.64 6.60
CA ASP A 7 -7.03 24.11 7.76
C ASP A 7 -7.04 23.06 8.87
N ASP A 8 -8.20 22.46 9.16
CA ASP A 8 -8.34 21.41 10.17
C ASP A 8 -7.60 20.10 9.79
N ALA A 9 -7.52 19.80 8.49
CA ALA A 9 -6.88 18.58 7.96
C ALA A 9 -5.38 18.76 7.64
N GLU A 10 -4.83 19.96 7.81
CA GLU A 10 -3.41 20.26 7.57
C GLU A 10 -2.45 19.21 8.18
N PRO A 11 -2.56 18.82 9.48
CA PRO A 11 -1.65 17.83 10.06
C PRO A 11 -1.73 16.46 9.38
N ASP A 12 -2.92 16.04 8.94
CA ASP A 12 -3.12 14.75 8.28
C ASP A 12 -2.59 14.78 6.84
N VAL A 13 -2.87 15.85 6.10
CA VAL A 13 -2.44 16.01 4.70
C VAL A 13 -0.92 16.15 4.61
N LEU A 14 -0.29 16.81 5.58
CA LEU A 14 1.16 17.05 5.57
C LEU A 14 1.96 15.95 6.29
N ALA A 15 1.31 14.97 6.93
CA ALA A 15 1.99 13.91 7.67
C ALA A 15 3.08 13.18 6.85
N TYR A 16 2.83 12.96 5.56
CA TYR A 16 3.80 12.31 4.66
C TYR A 16 5.12 13.10 4.48
N MET A 17 5.14 14.40 4.78
CA MET A 17 6.36 15.22 4.68
C MET A 17 7.40 14.87 5.74
N THR A 18 7.01 14.16 6.80
CA THR A 18 7.94 13.61 7.80
C THR A 18 8.81 12.47 7.26
N PHE A 19 8.41 11.87 6.13
CA PHE A 19 9.18 10.81 5.47
C PHE A 19 10.33 11.37 4.61
N PRO A 20 11.39 10.57 4.38
CA PRO A 20 12.45 10.87 3.40
C PRO A 20 11.86 11.31 2.06
N LYS A 21 12.49 12.31 1.44
CA LYS A 21 12.00 12.92 0.19
C LYS A 21 11.73 11.90 -0.93
N GLU A 22 12.53 10.84 -0.99
CA GLU A 22 12.39 9.73 -1.92
C GLU A 22 11.06 8.95 -1.80
N HIS A 23 10.41 8.96 -0.64
CA HIS A 23 9.13 8.23 -0.41
C HIS A 23 7.91 9.12 -0.57
N ARG A 24 8.07 10.43 -0.43
CA ARG A 24 6.94 11.39 -0.48
C ARG A 24 6.11 11.25 -1.75
N ALA A 25 6.78 11.09 -2.89
CA ALA A 25 6.13 10.92 -4.18
C ALA A 25 5.17 9.70 -4.20
N LYS A 26 5.54 8.64 -3.48
CA LYS A 26 4.78 7.39 -3.39
C LYS A 26 3.68 7.44 -2.34
N LEU A 27 3.87 8.22 -1.27
CA LEU A 27 2.91 8.36 -0.18
C LEU A 27 1.75 9.31 -0.52
N HIS A 28 2.02 10.41 -1.23
CA HIS A 28 0.96 11.36 -1.59
C HIS A 28 0.14 10.94 -2.83
N SER A 29 0.62 9.95 -3.60
CA SER A 29 -0.07 9.49 -4.80
C SER A 29 -1.13 8.44 -4.47
N THR A 30 -2.35 8.62 -4.99
CA THR A 30 -3.43 7.63 -4.90
C THR A 30 -3.41 6.61 -6.05
N ASN A 31 -2.58 6.80 -7.08
CA ASN A 31 -2.51 5.92 -8.25
C ASN A 31 -2.33 4.43 -7.90
N PRO A 32 -1.47 4.03 -6.94
CA PRO A 32 -1.28 2.62 -6.61
C PRO A 32 -2.55 1.97 -6.05
N ILE A 33 -3.25 2.66 -5.14
CA ILE A 33 -4.47 2.13 -4.52
C ILE A 33 -5.66 2.18 -5.48
N GLU A 34 -5.74 3.20 -6.34
CA GLU A 34 -6.74 3.27 -7.41
C GLU A 34 -6.57 2.15 -8.42
N ARG A 35 -5.33 1.84 -8.82
CA ARG A 35 -5.03 0.72 -9.72
C ARG A 35 -5.43 -0.62 -9.09
N LEU A 36 -5.09 -0.83 -7.82
CA LEU A 36 -5.46 -2.05 -7.09
C LEU A 36 -6.99 -2.19 -6.96
N ASN A 37 -7.69 -1.11 -6.60
CA ASN A 37 -9.15 -1.10 -6.54
C ASN A 37 -9.79 -1.36 -7.91
N GLY A 38 -9.21 -0.83 -8.98
CA GLY A 38 -9.64 -1.12 -10.35
C GLY A 38 -9.51 -2.60 -10.71
N GLU A 39 -8.41 -3.25 -10.31
CA GLU A 39 -8.19 -4.68 -10.54
C GLU A 39 -9.15 -5.55 -9.71
N ILE A 40 -9.36 -5.20 -8.44
CA ILE A 40 -10.37 -5.86 -7.58
C ILE A 40 -11.75 -5.76 -8.23
N LYS A 41 -12.15 -4.58 -8.68
CA LYS A 41 -13.42 -4.36 -9.37
C LYS A 41 -13.53 -5.24 -10.63
N ARG A 42 -12.49 -5.24 -11.47
CA ARG A 42 -12.46 -6.03 -12.71
C ARG A 42 -12.57 -7.54 -12.46
N ARG A 43 -11.82 -8.09 -11.50
CA ARG A 43 -11.85 -9.55 -11.21
C ARG A 43 -13.14 -9.98 -10.53
N THR A 44 -13.74 -9.13 -9.70
CA THR A 44 -15.02 -9.43 -9.05
C THR A 44 -16.19 -9.32 -10.03
N GLU A 45 -16.13 -8.41 -11.01
CA GLU A 45 -17.15 -8.25 -12.06
C GLU A 45 -17.30 -9.51 -12.92
N VAL A 46 -16.20 -10.23 -13.21
CA VAL A 46 -16.24 -11.50 -13.93
C VAL A 46 -17.01 -12.60 -13.18
N VAL A 47 -16.95 -12.59 -11.84
CA VAL A 47 -17.67 -13.58 -11.01
C VAL A 47 -19.16 -13.23 -10.89
N GLY A 48 -19.48 -11.94 -10.81
CA GLY A 48 -20.85 -11.42 -10.73
C GLY A 48 -21.53 -11.67 -9.37
N ILE A 49 -21.71 -12.93 -8.97
CA ILE A 49 -22.33 -13.34 -7.70
C ILE A 49 -21.45 -14.39 -7.03
N PHE A 50 -21.09 -14.14 -5.76
CA PHE A 50 -20.31 -15.08 -4.96
C PHE A 50 -21.21 -16.04 -4.16
N PRO A 51 -20.81 -17.31 -3.99
CA PRO A 51 -21.59 -18.29 -3.25
C PRO A 51 -21.59 -18.10 -1.73
N ASN A 52 -20.60 -17.37 -1.20
CA ASN A 52 -20.46 -16.98 0.21
C ASN A 52 -19.37 -15.92 0.38
N ASP A 53 -19.26 -15.35 1.58
CA ASP A 53 -18.27 -14.33 1.94
C ASP A 53 -16.83 -14.84 1.85
N ASP A 54 -16.59 -16.10 2.22
CA ASP A 54 -15.24 -16.70 2.15
C ASP A 54 -14.70 -16.75 0.70
N ALA A 55 -15.57 -16.92 -0.29
CA ALA A 55 -15.18 -16.95 -1.69
C ALA A 55 -14.66 -15.59 -2.18
N ILE A 56 -15.32 -14.49 -1.80
CA ILE A 56 -14.83 -13.14 -2.16
C ILE A 56 -13.57 -12.78 -1.37
N VAL A 57 -13.51 -13.12 -0.08
CA VAL A 57 -12.30 -12.92 0.74
C VAL A 57 -11.11 -13.64 0.14
N ARG A 58 -11.28 -14.89 -0.35
CA ARG A 58 -10.19 -15.62 -1.02
C ARG A 58 -9.74 -14.96 -2.33
N LEU A 59 -10.66 -14.49 -3.17
CA LEU A 59 -10.30 -13.84 -4.43
C LEU A 59 -9.54 -12.53 -4.19
N VAL A 60 -10.10 -11.66 -3.34
CA VAL A 60 -9.48 -10.38 -3.01
C VAL A 60 -8.18 -10.60 -2.25
N GLY A 61 -8.14 -11.56 -1.32
CA GLY A 61 -6.93 -11.94 -0.61
C GLY A 61 -5.81 -12.41 -1.55
N ALA A 62 -6.13 -13.25 -2.54
CA ALA A 62 -5.16 -13.69 -3.54
C ALA A 62 -4.60 -12.52 -4.38
N LEU A 63 -5.46 -11.56 -4.75
CA LEU A 63 -5.04 -10.33 -5.43
C LEU A 63 -4.10 -9.46 -4.59
N LEU A 64 -4.41 -9.30 -3.30
CA LEU A 64 -3.58 -8.54 -2.37
C LEU A 64 -2.23 -9.21 -2.16
N LEU A 65 -2.19 -10.55 -2.08
CA LEU A 65 -0.95 -11.31 -1.98
C LEU A 65 -0.10 -11.17 -3.25
N GLU A 66 -0.69 -11.31 -4.43
CA GLU A 66 -0.03 -11.08 -5.72
C GLU A 66 0.59 -9.67 -5.77
N GLN A 67 -0.18 -8.64 -5.39
CA GLN A 67 0.31 -7.26 -5.39
C GLN A 67 1.41 -7.01 -4.35
N ASN A 68 1.32 -7.64 -3.18
CA ASN A 68 2.35 -7.57 -2.15
C ASN A 68 3.66 -8.20 -2.61
N ASP A 69 3.59 -9.37 -3.25
CA ASP A 69 4.76 -10.06 -3.79
C ASP A 69 5.42 -9.24 -4.89
N GLU A 70 4.65 -8.59 -5.77
CA GLU A 70 5.19 -7.65 -6.77
C GLU A 70 5.96 -6.49 -6.12
N TRP A 71 5.41 -5.88 -5.07
CA TRP A 71 6.05 -4.79 -4.33
C TRP A 71 7.31 -5.23 -3.60
N ALA A 72 7.36 -6.49 -3.18
CA ALA A 72 8.52 -7.10 -2.53
C ALA A 72 9.62 -7.51 -3.53
N VAL A 73 9.27 -7.97 -4.73
CA VAL A 73 10.18 -8.59 -5.71
C VAL A 73 10.77 -7.60 -6.72
N GLN A 74 10.06 -6.54 -7.13
CA GLN A 74 10.65 -5.59 -8.07
C GLN A 74 11.88 -4.89 -7.45
N ARG A 75 13.02 -4.98 -8.18
CA ARG A 75 14.42 -4.58 -7.90
C ARG A 75 14.70 -3.21 -7.23
N ALA A 76 13.68 -2.46 -6.82
CA ALA A 76 13.76 -1.31 -5.95
C ALA A 76 12.49 -1.29 -5.07
N ARG A 77 12.55 -2.01 -3.93
CA ARG A 77 11.57 -2.02 -2.83
C ARG A 77 10.69 -0.78 -2.88
N TYR A 78 9.39 -0.94 -3.15
CA TYR A 78 8.44 0.17 -3.33
C TYR A 78 8.65 1.27 -2.29
N MET A 79 9.02 0.90 -1.06
CA MET A 79 9.86 1.73 -0.21
C MET A 79 11.00 0.88 0.37
N THR A 80 12.24 1.38 0.35
CA THR A 80 13.38 0.58 0.77
C THR A 80 13.47 0.48 2.29
N LEU A 81 13.82 -0.71 2.81
CA LEU A 81 14.05 -0.89 4.25
C LEU A 81 15.20 -0.04 4.77
N GLU A 82 16.21 0.26 3.95
CA GLU A 82 17.35 1.09 4.35
C GLU A 82 16.92 2.52 4.69
N THR A 83 15.94 3.04 3.96
CA THR A 83 15.49 4.42 4.12
C THR A 83 14.27 4.52 5.03
N ILE A 84 13.48 3.45 5.16
CA ILE A 84 12.43 3.34 6.20
C ILE A 84 13.02 3.07 7.59
N SER A 85 14.10 2.29 7.72
CA SER A 85 14.67 1.95 9.04
C SER A 85 15.15 3.19 9.79
N GLN A 86 15.53 4.26 9.08
CA GLN A 86 15.87 5.55 9.67
C GLN A 86 14.71 6.21 10.43
N MET A 87 13.47 5.76 10.19
CA MET A 87 12.26 6.26 10.83
C MET A 87 11.69 5.30 11.89
N SER A 88 12.27 4.12 12.07
CA SER A 88 11.78 3.11 12.99
C SER A 88 12.51 3.20 14.33
N ASP A 89 11.75 3.32 15.42
CA ASP A 89 12.28 3.20 16.79
C ASP A 89 12.56 1.74 17.18
N ASP A 90 12.23 0.78 16.30
CA ASP A 90 12.34 -0.65 16.56
C ASP A 90 13.73 -1.17 16.16
N PRO A 91 14.51 -1.76 17.08
CA PRO A 91 15.83 -2.28 16.76
C PRO A 91 15.71 -3.52 15.86
N LEU A 92 16.08 -3.36 14.59
CA LEU A 92 16.30 -4.40 13.56
C LEU A 92 15.05 -5.12 13.02
N ILE A 93 14.39 -4.51 12.03
CA ILE A 93 13.62 -5.27 11.03
C ILE A 93 14.61 -6.01 10.11
N SER A 94 15.10 -7.17 10.55
CA SER A 94 15.77 -8.13 9.68
C SER A 94 14.72 -8.88 8.87
N LEU A 95 14.90 -8.95 7.54
CA LEU A 95 14.12 -9.85 6.69
C LEU A 95 14.26 -11.29 7.19
N PRO A 96 13.24 -12.16 7.03
CA PRO A 96 13.50 -13.59 6.99
C PRO A 96 14.46 -13.81 5.82
N ALA A 97 15.57 -14.49 6.08
CA ALA A 97 16.49 -14.88 5.02
C ALA A 97 15.67 -15.64 3.96
N VAL A 98 15.51 -15.02 2.78
CA VAL A 98 14.86 -15.65 1.63
C VAL A 98 15.49 -17.03 1.45
N ALA A 99 14.63 -18.06 1.46
CA ALA A 99 15.04 -19.44 1.24
C ALA A 99 15.97 -19.52 0.02
N ARG A 100 17.15 -20.09 0.23
CA ARG A 100 18.09 -20.46 -0.84
C ARG A 100 17.50 -21.55 -1.72
#